data_AF-A0A7W1HVX6-F1
#
_entry.id   AF-A0A7W1HVX6-F1
#
_cell.length_a   1.000
_cell.length_b   1.000
_cell.length_c   1.000
_cell.angle_alpha   90.00
_cell.angle_beta   90.00
_cell.angle_gamma   90.00
#
_symmetry.space_group_name_H-M   'P 1'
#
loop_
_entity.id
_entity.type
_entity.pdbx_description
1 polymer ?
#
loop_
_entity_poly.entity_id
_entity_poly.type
_entity_poly.pdbx_seq_one_letter_code
_entity_poly.pdbx_strand_id
1 'polypeptide(L)' 'MRDIPVGNGSLLVTFDEHYQIRDVYFPHVGQENHTEGFPFRFGVWAQVKSVRKRGDSASIND' A
#
# COMPACT_ATOMS: atom_id res chain seq x y z
N MET A 1 6.79 -21.93 1.88
CA MET A 1 5.74 -21.18 2.60
C MET A 1 6.02 -21.29 4.08
N ARG A 2 6.46 -20.19 4.73
CA ARG A 2 6.64 -20.16 6.18
C ARG A 2 5.43 -19.46 6.77
N ASP A 3 4.43 -20.24 7.10
CA ASP A 3 3.22 -19.74 7.74
C ASP A 3 3.53 -19.45 9.20
N ILE A 4 3.57 -18.17 9.55
CA ILE A 4 3.55 -17.72 10.94
C ILE A 4 2.14 -17.19 11.21
N PRO A 5 1.14 -18.07 11.44
CA PRO A 5 -0.18 -17.63 11.82
C PRO A 5 -0.11 -17.02 13.22
N VAL A 6 -0.52 -15.76 13.35
CA VAL A 6 -0.67 -15.09 14.64
C VAL A 6 -2.16 -14.83 14.86
N GLY A 7 -2.70 -15.37 15.95
CA GLY A 7 -4.11 -15.20 16.25
C GLY A 7 -4.45 -15.44 17.72
N ASN A 8 -5.63 -14.97 18.12
CA ASN A 8 -6.13 -15.02 19.51
C ASN A 8 -7.55 -15.60 19.61
N GLY A 9 -7.99 -16.36 18.60
CA GLY A 9 -9.33 -16.96 18.52
C GLY A 9 -10.38 -16.09 17.81
N SER A 10 -10.26 -14.75 17.88
CA SER A 10 -11.13 -13.81 17.16
C SER A 10 -10.47 -13.11 15.97
N LEU A 11 -9.15 -13.16 15.90
CA LEU A 11 -8.35 -12.60 14.82
C LEU A 11 -7.32 -13.63 14.39
N LEU A 12 -7.12 -13.79 13.08
CA LEU A 12 -5.98 -14.51 12.50
C LEU A 12 -5.35 -13.65 11.40
N VAL A 13 -4.02 -13.53 11.44
CA VAL A 13 -3.21 -12.88 10.40
C VAL A 13 -2.17 -13.87 9.87
N THR A 14 -2.02 -13.98 8.55
CA THR A 14 -1.05 -14.85 7.87
C THR A 14 -0.07 -14.04 7.01
N PHE A 15 1.11 -14.63 6.74
CA PHE A 15 2.19 -14.00 5.97
C PHE A 15 2.66 -14.90 4.82
N ASP A 16 3.14 -14.29 3.74
CA ASP A 16 3.77 -14.99 2.61
C ASP A 16 5.29 -15.13 2.73
N GLU A 17 5.93 -15.70 1.70
CA GLU A 17 7.38 -15.91 1.64
C GLU A 17 8.16 -14.58 1.53
N HIS A 18 7.49 -13.50 1.18
CA HIS A 18 8.02 -12.14 1.13
C HIS A 18 7.67 -11.33 2.39
N TYR A 19 7.13 -11.98 3.43
CA TYR A 19 6.65 -11.37 4.67
C TYR A 19 5.53 -10.33 4.46
N GLN A 20 4.77 -10.43 3.37
CA GLN A 20 3.56 -9.64 3.14
C GLN A 20 2.38 -10.27 3.86
N ILE A 21 1.45 -9.43 4.34
CA ILE A 21 0.18 -9.92 4.90
C ILE A 21 -0.64 -10.54 3.77
N ARG A 22 -1.04 -11.80 3.94
CA ARG A 22 -1.79 -12.57 2.94
C ARG A 22 -3.27 -12.69 3.29
N ASP A 23 -3.58 -13.04 4.54
CA ASP A 23 -4.96 -13.24 4.99
C ASP A 23 -5.19 -12.56 6.34
N VAL A 24 -6.34 -11.88 6.47
CA VAL A 24 -6.87 -11.36 7.73
C VAL A 24 -8.29 -11.92 7.90
N TYR A 25 -8.50 -12.64 9.00
CA TYR A 25 -9.81 -13.19 9.39
C TYR A 25 -10.31 -12.52 10.66
N PHE A 26 -11.54 -11.98 10.60
CA PHE A 26 -12.25 -11.38 11.72
C PHE A 26 -13.78 -11.48 11.46
N PRO A 27 -14.65 -11.68 12.47
CA PRO A 27 -14.41 -11.76 13.92
C PRO A 27 -14.04 -13.16 14.44
N HIS A 28 -13.98 -14.16 13.56
CA HIS A 28 -13.55 -15.51 13.90
C HIS A 28 -12.64 -16.08 12.81
N VAL A 29 -11.70 -16.94 13.22
CA VAL A 29 -10.77 -17.63 12.32
C VAL A 29 -11.55 -18.52 11.34
N GLY A 30 -11.30 -18.36 10.04
CA GLY A 30 -11.95 -19.15 8.97
C GLY A 30 -13.25 -18.55 8.41
N GLN A 31 -13.65 -17.34 8.82
CA GLN A 31 -14.79 -16.62 8.24
C GLN A 31 -14.35 -15.71 7.07
N GLU A 32 -14.75 -14.44 7.04
CA GLU A 32 -14.44 -13.53 5.94
C GLU A 32 -12.92 -13.33 5.80
N ASN A 33 -12.37 -13.60 4.62
CA ASN A 33 -10.99 -13.23 4.27
C ASN A 33 -11.02 -11.84 3.64
N HIS A 34 -10.57 -10.83 4.38
CA HIS A 34 -10.65 -9.41 3.98
C HIS A 34 -9.58 -9.00 2.95
N THR A 35 -8.82 -9.98 2.46
CA THR A 35 -7.65 -9.80 1.61
C THR A 35 -7.83 -10.42 0.23
N GLU A 36 -8.71 -11.43 0.13
CA GLU A 36 -8.94 -12.24 -1.08
C GLU A 36 -7.64 -12.75 -1.76
N GLY A 37 -6.54 -12.85 -1.02
CA GLY A 37 -5.23 -13.26 -1.54
C GLY A 37 -4.42 -12.17 -2.27
N PHE A 38 -4.86 -10.91 -2.27
CA PHE A 38 -4.12 -9.79 -2.86
C PHE A 38 -3.28 -9.03 -1.84
N PRO A 39 -2.04 -8.61 -2.17
CA PRO A 39 -1.25 -7.80 -1.26
C PRO A 39 -1.94 -6.48 -0.91
N PHE A 40 -1.94 -6.11 0.38
CA PHE A 40 -2.34 -4.78 0.82
C PHE A 40 -1.44 -3.73 0.18
N ARG A 41 -2.03 -2.82 -0.61
CA ARG A 41 -1.33 -1.70 -1.21
C ARG A 41 -1.52 -0.47 -0.33
N PHE A 42 -0.41 0.17 0.07
CA PHE A 42 -0.44 1.50 0.66
C PHE A 42 0.21 2.50 -0.31
N GLY A 43 -0.25 3.74 -0.31
CA GLY A 43 0.28 4.80 -1.17
C GLY A 43 0.21 6.15 -0.48
N VAL A 44 1.12 7.04 -0.85
CA VAL A 44 1.10 8.44 -0.39
C VAL A 44 0.57 9.30 -1.52
N TRP A 45 -0.52 10.02 -1.26
CA TRP A 45 -0.97 11.07 -2.17
C TRP A 45 -0.24 12.37 -1.83
N ALA A 46 0.47 12.94 -2.80
CA ALA A 46 1.16 14.20 -2.65
C ALA A 46 0.92 15.09 -3.88
N GLN A 47 0.54 16.33 -3.66
CA GLN A 47 0.41 17.32 -4.72
C GLN A 47 1.75 18.02 -4.95
N VAL A 48 2.43 17.68 -6.06
CA VAL A 48 3.65 18.39 -6.48
C VAL A 48 3.26 19.67 -7.21
N LYS A 49 3.76 20.83 -6.74
CA LYS A 49 3.57 22.10 -7.45
C LYS A 49 4.37 22.09 -8.75
N SER A 50 3.69 22.17 -9.88
CA SER A 50 4.34 22.42 -11.18
C SER A 50 4.81 23.87 -11.23
N VAL A 51 6.13 24.07 -11.37
CA VAL A 51 6.70 25.39 -11.65
C VAL A 51 6.71 25.58 -13.16
N ARG A 52 5.85 26.46 -13.67
CA ARG A 52 5.95 26.94 -15.04
C ARG A 52 7.11 27.93 -15.12
N LYS A 53 8.17 27.60 -15.87
CA LYS A 53 9.16 28.59 -16.28
C LYS A 53 8.50 29.53 -17.28
N ARG A 54 8.26 30.77 -16.87
CA ARG A 54 7.93 31.86 -17.80
C ARG A 54 9.22 32.18 -18.55
N GLY A 55 9.20 32.10 -19.87
CA GLY A 55 10.37 32.31 -20.71
C GLY A 55 10.93 33.72 -20.51
N ASP A 56 12.23 33.80 -20.25
CA ASP A 56 12.97 35.05 -20.27
C ASP A 56 13.14 35.47 -21.73
N SER A 57 12.35 36.47 -22.17
CA SER A 57 12.59 37.13 -23.44
C SER A 57 13.85 37.98 -23.30
N ALA A 58 14.97 37.47 -23.83
CA ALA A 58 16.18 38.25 -24.01
C ALA A 58 15.86 39.42 -24.96
N SER A 59 15.84 40.64 -24.43
CA SER A 59 15.85 41.87 -25.22
C SER A 59 17.21 41.99 -25.89
N ILE A 60 17.26 41.69 -27.18
CA ILE A 60 18.37 42.07 -28.06
C ILE A 60 18.15 43.56 -28.37
N ASN A 61 19.09 44.40 -27.96
CA ASN A 61 19.10 45.82 -28.26
C ASN A 61 19.39 46.03 -29.75
N ASP A 62 18.64 46.94 -30.37
CA ASP A 62 19.06 47.72 -31.55
C ASP A 62 19.52 49.11 -31.11
#